data_AF-A0A7X9LZA4-F1
#
_entry.id   AF-A0A7X9LZA4-F1
#
_cell.length_a   1.000
_cell.length_b   1.000
_cell.length_c   1.000
_cell.angle_alpha   90.00
_cell.angle_beta   90.00
_cell.angle_gamma   90.00
#
_symmetry.space_group_name_H-M   'P 1'
#
loop_
_entity.id
_entity.type
_entity.pdbx_description
1 polymer ?
#
loop_
_entity_poly.entity_id
_entity_poly.type
_entity_poly.pdbx_seq_one_letter_code
_entity_poly.pdbx_strand_id
1 'polypeptide(L)'
;MKFILKNNQGYALLTVLLTITVFGVLSIALISNSFSSTKQNAMAEKKSQSIELAEMGAKYFEYAVKNAANDLIQSVRTEIETEQRTTGDVANPKEHFTERSIEILIEKLDDEINTVTVPMKNKTNASFTIDQISFVKSETGDELIVTSKSIGNNNGKTSEITASVTISFANFITMVQGANQTPSPTLLVDLPPELTITFPSNIINGCTFTNEFDYSSKSCRDPRDIITGSNFNELKFNESIVKLKSMDVNGNMNFPISKSTIYVENNVDFKKSVRFTGSNLYVGGDINFSMSDGLTIENQSNLYVNGFADFNKVVDIKGNSNIYVGNADFKKNTSINNSFLYVKGNPSEDVKVTFHETLNITNNSRVYVTDDTYLKKGFTLNQSILHIKGYTDVDDAINLNNNAKLCVDGVFDPKHNVNINKDNSSKIYAKSTTYTKNSTYVNTNPADFEKECSCNAPSSDQTISWGTMDISPKFDYSY
;
A
#
# COMPACT_ATOMS: atom_id res chain seq x y z
N MET A 1 -49.79 -57.02 92.98
CA MET A 1 -49.20 -56.00 92.08
C MET A 1 -48.35 -56.70 91.05
N LYS A 2 -48.77 -56.69 89.78
CA LYS A 2 -48.12 -57.40 88.69
C LYS A 2 -47.13 -56.42 88.05
N PHE A 3 -45.83 -56.57 88.32
CA PHE A 3 -44.79 -55.79 87.64
C PHE A 3 -44.69 -56.29 86.19
N ILE A 4 -45.30 -55.55 85.27
CA ILE A 4 -45.10 -55.74 83.84
C ILE A 4 -43.71 -55.17 83.53
N LEU A 5 -42.73 -56.04 83.29
CA LEU A 5 -41.43 -55.65 82.72
C LEU A 5 -41.69 -55.00 81.34
N LYS A 6 -41.69 -53.66 81.31
CA LYS A 6 -41.77 -52.88 80.08
C LYS A 6 -40.49 -53.10 79.26
N ASN A 7 -40.62 -53.86 78.18
CA ASN A 7 -39.54 -54.09 77.22
C ASN A 7 -39.27 -52.82 76.40
N ASN A 8 -38.44 -51.92 76.93
CA ASN A 8 -38.07 -50.66 76.28
C ASN A 8 -36.99 -50.82 75.19
N GLN A 9 -36.39 -52.02 75.05
CA GLN A 9 -35.34 -52.27 74.05
C GLN A 9 -35.88 -52.22 72.61
N GLY A 10 -37.15 -52.58 72.40
CA GLY A 10 -37.79 -52.51 71.09
C GLY A 10 -38.01 -51.07 70.59
N TYR A 11 -38.34 -50.13 71.48
CA TYR A 11 -38.57 -48.74 71.11
C TYR A 11 -37.28 -48.03 70.70
N ALA A 12 -36.16 -48.28 71.39
CA ALA A 12 -34.87 -47.69 71.03
C ALA A 12 -34.40 -48.14 69.64
N LEU A 13 -34.54 -49.44 69.34
CA LEU A 13 -34.23 -49.99 68.01
C LEU A 13 -35.10 -49.34 66.92
N LEU A 14 -36.39 -49.22 67.17
CA LEU A 14 -37.33 -48.62 66.20
C LEU A 14 -37.04 -47.14 65.96
N THR A 15 -36.64 -46.40 67.00
CA THR A 15 -36.29 -44.98 66.91
C THR A 15 -35.00 -44.77 66.11
N VAL A 16 -33.97 -45.60 66.35
CA VAL A 16 -32.71 -45.56 65.60
C VAL A 16 -32.96 -45.93 64.13
N LEU A 17 -33.76 -46.96 63.86
CA LEU A 17 -34.10 -47.38 62.50
C LEU A 17 -34.87 -46.28 61.76
N LEU A 18 -35.85 -45.65 62.40
CA LEU A 18 -36.60 -44.52 61.85
C LEU A 18 -35.66 -43.35 61.53
N THR A 19 -34.76 -43.03 62.45
CA THR A 19 -33.78 -41.94 62.29
C THR A 19 -32.85 -42.21 61.10
N ILE A 20 -32.30 -43.43 61.01
CA ILE A 20 -31.47 -43.84 59.87
C ILE A 20 -32.24 -43.75 58.55
N THR A 21 -33.53 -44.13 58.55
CA THR A 21 -34.36 -44.11 57.34
C THR A 21 -34.65 -42.67 56.90
N VAL A 22 -35.02 -41.78 57.82
CA VAL A 22 -35.27 -40.36 57.53
C VAL A 22 -33.99 -39.68 57.01
N PHE A 23 -32.85 -39.87 57.67
CA PHE A 23 -31.58 -39.31 57.20
C PHE A 23 -31.11 -39.95 55.90
N GLY A 24 -31.38 -41.24 55.68
CA GLY A 24 -31.08 -41.93 54.42
C GLY A 24 -31.84 -41.32 53.24
N VAL A 25 -33.16 -41.12 53.38
CA VAL A 25 -33.98 -40.48 52.34
C VAL A 25 -33.53 -39.04 52.07
N LEU A 26 -33.25 -38.27 53.14
CA LEU A 26 -32.77 -36.89 53.01
C LEU A 26 -31.39 -36.82 52.31
N SER A 27 -30.48 -37.73 52.65
CA SER A 27 -29.14 -37.77 52.06
C SER A 27 -29.19 -38.10 50.56
N ILE A 28 -30.05 -39.04 50.15
CA ILE A 28 -30.25 -39.39 48.73
C ILE A 28 -30.81 -38.18 47.96
N ALA A 29 -31.75 -37.44 48.55
CA ALA A 29 -32.29 -36.23 47.94
C ALA A 29 -31.23 -35.14 47.72
N LEU A 30 -30.36 -34.90 48.72
CA LEU A 30 -29.26 -33.94 48.63
C LEU A 30 -28.21 -34.34 47.57
N ILE A 31 -27.88 -35.63 47.49
CA ILE A 31 -26.95 -36.16 46.49
C ILE A 31 -27.54 -35.99 45.07
N SER A 32 -28.82 -36.31 44.87
CA SER A 32 -29.51 -36.13 43.59
C SER A 32 -29.50 -34.66 43.13
N ASN A 33 -29.79 -33.73 44.02
CA ASN A 33 -29.73 -32.29 43.74
C ASN A 33 -28.32 -31.81 43.41
N SER A 34 -27.30 -32.36 44.08
CA SER A 34 -25.90 -32.03 43.81
C SER A 34 -25.45 -32.51 42.43
N PHE A 35 -25.85 -33.72 42.00
CA PHE A 35 -25.57 -34.22 40.65
C PHE A 35 -26.31 -33.44 39.56
N SER A 36 -27.54 -32.98 39.84
CA SER A 36 -28.27 -32.11 38.91
C SER A 36 -27.51 -30.78 38.72
N SER A 37 -27.05 -30.19 39.81
CA SER A 37 -26.31 -28.92 39.80
C SER A 37 -24.97 -29.03 39.06
N THR A 38 -24.20 -30.11 39.27
CA THR A 38 -22.93 -30.31 38.54
C THR A 38 -23.13 -30.52 37.05
N LYS A 39 -24.19 -31.23 36.63
CA LYS A 39 -24.54 -31.37 35.20
C LYS A 39 -24.96 -30.04 34.57
N GLN A 40 -25.79 -29.26 35.26
CA GLN A 40 -26.20 -27.94 34.79
C GLN A 40 -24.99 -27.00 34.68
N ASN A 41 -24.11 -26.98 35.67
CA ASN A 41 -22.89 -26.18 35.65
C ASN A 41 -21.95 -26.60 34.51
N ALA A 42 -21.73 -27.90 34.31
CA ALA A 42 -20.92 -28.40 33.20
C ALA A 42 -21.52 -28.03 31.83
N MET A 43 -22.85 -28.03 31.71
CA MET A 43 -23.53 -27.62 30.48
C MET A 43 -23.45 -26.10 30.26
N ALA A 44 -23.60 -25.30 31.32
CA ALA A 44 -23.44 -23.87 31.29
C ALA A 44 -22.00 -23.47 30.93
N GLU A 45 -20.99 -24.13 31.52
CA GLU A 45 -19.58 -23.92 31.22
C GLU A 45 -19.24 -24.29 29.78
N LYS A 46 -19.71 -25.44 29.28
CA LYS A 46 -19.53 -25.83 27.87
C LYS A 46 -20.14 -24.80 26.93
N LYS A 47 -21.34 -24.30 27.24
CA LYS A 47 -22.02 -23.24 26.47
C LYS A 47 -21.23 -21.92 26.52
N SER A 48 -20.74 -21.52 27.70
CA SER A 48 -19.92 -20.30 27.85
C SER A 48 -18.65 -20.39 26.99
N GLN A 49 -17.93 -21.52 27.08
CA GLN A 49 -16.72 -21.73 26.30
C GLN A 49 -16.99 -21.82 24.79
N SER A 50 -18.13 -22.39 24.35
CA SER A 50 -18.47 -22.36 22.92
C SER A 50 -18.80 -20.95 22.42
N ILE A 51 -19.40 -20.09 23.26
CA ILE A 51 -19.61 -18.67 22.94
C ILE A 51 -18.25 -17.96 22.81
N GLU A 52 -17.36 -18.12 23.78
CA GLU A 52 -16.01 -17.53 23.73
C GLU A 52 -15.25 -17.93 22.45
N LEU A 53 -15.38 -19.19 22.01
CA LEU A 53 -14.78 -19.67 20.77
C LEU A 53 -15.41 -19.02 19.52
N ALA A 54 -16.73 -18.84 19.51
CA ALA A 54 -17.40 -18.12 18.43
C ALA A 54 -16.96 -16.64 18.39
N GLU A 55 -16.75 -16.00 19.54
CA GLU A 55 -16.23 -14.63 19.61
C GLU A 55 -14.78 -14.53 19.08
N MET A 56 -13.95 -15.54 19.39
CA MET A 56 -12.59 -15.62 18.84
C MET A 56 -12.61 -15.75 17.31
N GLY A 57 -13.49 -16.60 16.77
CA GLY A 57 -13.62 -16.73 15.32
C GLY A 57 -14.17 -15.46 14.66
N ALA A 58 -15.15 -14.79 15.26
CA ALA A 58 -15.66 -13.50 14.77
C ALA A 58 -14.54 -12.44 14.68
N LYS A 59 -13.67 -12.36 15.70
CA LYS A 59 -12.49 -11.48 15.68
C LYS A 59 -11.46 -11.90 14.64
N TYR A 60 -11.22 -13.20 14.48
CA TYR A 60 -10.31 -13.72 13.46
C TYR A 60 -10.79 -13.31 12.06
N PHE A 61 -12.08 -13.48 11.77
CA PHE A 61 -12.70 -13.06 10.51
C PHE A 61 -12.54 -11.57 10.26
N GLU A 62 -12.77 -10.72 11.27
CA GLU A 62 -12.53 -9.27 11.16
C GLU A 62 -11.11 -8.95 10.71
N TYR A 63 -10.11 -9.51 11.38
CA TYR A 63 -8.70 -9.28 11.03
C TYR A 63 -8.36 -9.80 9.64
N ALA A 64 -8.90 -10.96 9.25
CA ALA A 64 -8.71 -11.53 7.92
C ALA A 64 -9.26 -10.59 6.83
N VAL A 65 -10.51 -10.13 6.97
CA VAL A 65 -11.13 -9.18 6.04
C VAL A 65 -10.35 -7.88 5.96
N LYS A 66 -9.97 -7.30 7.12
CA LYS A 66 -9.26 -6.03 7.17
C LYS A 66 -7.88 -6.10 6.50
N ASN A 67 -7.13 -7.16 6.77
CA ASN A 67 -5.80 -7.34 6.18
C ASN A 67 -5.90 -7.60 4.67
N ALA A 68 -6.77 -8.51 4.25
CA ALA A 68 -6.99 -8.81 2.84
C ALA A 68 -7.44 -7.55 2.08
N ALA A 69 -8.43 -6.82 2.60
CA ALA A 69 -8.90 -5.59 1.95
C ALA A 69 -7.78 -4.55 1.79
N ASN A 70 -6.95 -4.35 2.83
CA ASN A 70 -5.81 -3.42 2.79
C ASN A 70 -4.74 -3.82 1.76
N ASP A 71 -4.47 -5.12 1.63
CA ASP A 71 -3.50 -5.63 0.66
C ASP A 71 -4.03 -5.51 -0.79
N LEU A 72 -5.35 -5.66 -0.97
CA LEU A 72 -6.00 -5.63 -2.29
C LEU A 72 -6.26 -4.21 -2.82
N ILE A 73 -6.21 -3.17 -1.97
CA ILE A 73 -6.49 -1.77 -2.36
C ILE A 73 -5.71 -1.35 -3.60
N GLN A 74 -4.42 -1.63 -3.64
CA GLN A 74 -3.57 -1.17 -4.75
C GLN A 74 -3.89 -1.89 -6.06
N SER A 75 -4.30 -3.16 -6.00
CA SER A 75 -4.77 -3.89 -7.18
C SER A 75 -6.05 -3.27 -7.71
N VAL A 76 -7.02 -2.96 -6.83
CA VAL A 76 -8.26 -2.28 -7.21
C VAL A 76 -7.96 -0.94 -7.87
N ARG A 77 -7.09 -0.12 -7.26
CA ARG A 77 -6.68 1.18 -7.84
C ARG A 77 -6.08 1.03 -9.24
N THR A 78 -5.15 0.09 -9.41
CA THR A 78 -4.46 -0.13 -10.69
C THR A 78 -5.44 -0.52 -11.80
N GLU A 79 -6.40 -1.39 -11.49
CA GLU A 79 -7.42 -1.83 -12.45
C GLU A 79 -8.37 -0.70 -12.82
N ILE A 80 -8.83 0.09 -11.85
CA ILE A 80 -9.69 1.26 -12.10
C ILE A 80 -8.97 2.34 -12.90
N GLU A 81 -7.70 2.62 -12.60
CA GLU A 81 -6.90 3.57 -13.40
C GLU A 81 -6.70 3.07 -14.84
N THR A 82 -6.57 1.76 -15.01
CA THR A 82 -6.45 1.16 -16.34
C THR A 82 -7.77 1.28 -17.09
N GLU A 83 -8.89 0.98 -16.44
CA GLU A 83 -10.24 1.10 -17.00
C GLU A 83 -10.56 2.55 -17.38
N GLN A 84 -10.25 3.51 -16.50
CA GLN A 84 -10.45 4.93 -16.76
C GLN A 84 -9.71 5.38 -18.03
N ARG A 85 -8.49 4.87 -18.25
CA ARG A 85 -7.71 5.18 -19.47
C ARG A 85 -8.30 4.57 -20.73
N THR A 86 -9.03 3.45 -20.63
CA THR A 86 -9.57 2.73 -21.79
C THR A 86 -11.00 3.13 -22.14
N THR A 87 -11.83 3.44 -21.15
CA THR A 87 -13.30 3.53 -21.32
C THR A 87 -13.76 4.95 -21.69
N GLY A 88 -12.92 5.98 -21.50
CA GLY A 88 -13.25 7.37 -21.83
C GLY A 88 -14.28 7.98 -20.88
N ASP A 89 -15.09 8.93 -21.38
CA ASP A 89 -16.12 9.61 -20.58
C ASP A 89 -17.26 8.66 -20.20
N VAL A 90 -17.35 8.32 -18.92
CA VAL A 90 -18.45 7.55 -18.34
C VAL A 90 -19.45 8.52 -17.68
N ALA A 91 -20.75 8.27 -17.83
CA ALA A 91 -21.76 9.02 -17.08
C ALA A 91 -21.63 8.72 -15.58
N ASN A 92 -21.71 9.75 -14.73
CA ASN A 92 -21.52 9.64 -13.27
C ASN A 92 -20.25 8.86 -12.87
N PRO A 93 -19.05 9.27 -13.27
CA PRO A 93 -17.91 8.37 -13.16
C PRO A 93 -17.51 8.09 -11.70
N LYS A 94 -17.88 8.94 -10.73
CA LYS A 94 -17.73 8.62 -9.29
C LYS A 94 -18.49 7.33 -8.93
N GLU A 95 -19.76 7.25 -9.30
CA GLU A 95 -20.64 6.12 -9.00
C GLU A 95 -20.15 4.86 -9.75
N HIS A 96 -19.86 5.01 -11.05
CA HIS A 96 -19.32 3.91 -11.87
C HIS A 96 -18.04 3.31 -11.29
N PHE A 97 -17.03 4.14 -11.00
CA PHE A 97 -15.75 3.63 -10.49
C PHE A 97 -15.85 3.14 -9.03
N THR A 98 -16.79 3.66 -8.23
CA THR A 98 -17.06 3.14 -6.88
C THR A 98 -17.68 1.75 -6.96
N GLU A 99 -18.72 1.59 -7.78
CA GLU A 99 -19.35 0.28 -8.00
C GLU A 99 -18.35 -0.74 -8.53
N ARG A 100 -17.56 -0.35 -9.52
CA ARG A 100 -16.53 -1.19 -10.10
C ARG A 100 -15.44 -1.57 -9.08
N SER A 101 -15.05 -0.63 -8.21
CA SER A 101 -14.08 -0.90 -7.14
C SER A 101 -14.61 -1.94 -6.16
N ILE A 102 -15.90 -1.87 -5.81
CA ILE A 102 -16.55 -2.85 -4.94
C ILE A 102 -16.58 -4.22 -5.61
N GLU A 103 -16.90 -4.30 -6.90
CA GLU A 103 -16.92 -5.58 -7.63
C GLU A 103 -15.56 -6.26 -7.68
N ILE A 104 -14.51 -5.50 -8.04
CA ILE A 104 -13.15 -6.00 -8.09
C ILE A 104 -12.72 -6.45 -6.67
N LEU A 105 -13.11 -5.71 -5.64
CA LEU A 105 -12.79 -6.08 -4.27
C LEU A 105 -13.54 -7.36 -3.83
N ILE A 106 -14.81 -7.52 -4.19
CA ILE A 106 -15.57 -8.75 -3.90
C ILE A 106 -14.91 -9.96 -4.55
N GLU A 107 -14.59 -9.87 -5.85
CA GLU A 107 -13.93 -10.94 -6.60
C GLU A 107 -12.63 -11.38 -5.91
N LYS A 108 -11.78 -10.42 -5.54
CA LYS A 108 -10.49 -10.71 -4.91
C LYS A 108 -10.61 -11.15 -3.44
N LEU A 109 -11.60 -10.65 -2.69
CA LEU A 109 -11.82 -11.07 -1.30
C LEU A 109 -12.39 -12.49 -1.21
N ASP A 110 -13.22 -12.91 -2.17
CA ASP A 110 -13.76 -14.28 -2.23
C ASP A 110 -12.63 -15.31 -2.41
N ASP A 111 -11.62 -14.98 -3.23
CA ASP A 111 -10.43 -15.81 -3.42
C ASP A 111 -9.56 -15.92 -2.15
N GLU A 112 -9.41 -14.83 -1.40
CA GLU A 112 -8.54 -14.76 -0.22
C GLU A 112 -9.19 -15.32 1.06
N ILE A 113 -10.49 -15.06 1.26
CA ILE A 113 -11.17 -15.36 2.52
C ILE A 113 -12.00 -16.64 2.38
N ASN A 114 -11.38 -17.76 2.70
CA ASN A 114 -12.01 -19.07 2.65
C ASN A 114 -12.59 -19.51 4.01
N THR A 115 -13.59 -20.38 3.97
CA THR A 115 -14.08 -21.12 5.15
C THR A 115 -12.92 -21.81 5.85
N VAL A 116 -12.74 -21.52 7.13
CA VAL A 116 -11.62 -22.05 7.92
C VAL A 116 -12.11 -22.63 9.23
N THR A 117 -11.59 -23.80 9.60
CA THR A 117 -11.77 -24.38 10.94
C THR A 117 -10.44 -24.35 11.67
N VAL A 118 -10.41 -23.64 12.79
CA VAL A 118 -9.19 -23.47 13.59
C VAL A 118 -9.33 -24.25 14.90
N PRO A 119 -8.55 -25.35 15.07
CA PRO A 119 -8.55 -26.09 16.33
C PRO A 119 -7.80 -25.32 17.42
N MET A 120 -8.27 -25.44 18.66
CA MET A 120 -7.61 -24.82 19.81
C MET A 120 -6.41 -25.64 20.26
N LYS A 121 -5.28 -24.96 20.46
CA LYS A 121 -4.08 -25.59 20.99
C LYS A 121 -4.39 -26.20 22.37
N ASN A 122 -4.05 -27.47 22.55
CA ASN A 122 -4.25 -28.25 23.78
C ASN A 122 -5.70 -28.60 24.14
N LYS A 123 -6.68 -28.40 23.24
CA LYS A 123 -8.06 -28.87 23.43
C LYS A 123 -8.56 -29.54 22.15
N THR A 124 -8.45 -30.87 22.07
CA THR A 124 -8.75 -31.66 20.86
C THR A 124 -10.20 -31.53 20.35
N ASN A 125 -11.12 -31.15 21.23
CA ASN A 125 -12.54 -31.02 20.91
C ASN A 125 -13.03 -29.56 20.98
N ALA A 126 -12.10 -28.59 20.96
CA ALA A 126 -12.44 -27.18 20.93
C ALA A 126 -11.92 -26.55 19.63
N SER A 127 -12.81 -25.87 18.91
CA SER A 127 -12.48 -25.18 17.66
C SER A 127 -13.44 -24.03 17.42
N PHE A 128 -13.09 -23.14 16.50
CA PHE A 128 -14.06 -22.29 15.84
C PHE A 128 -14.02 -22.52 14.34
N THR A 129 -15.15 -22.33 13.68
CA THR A 129 -15.29 -22.39 12.23
C THR A 129 -15.86 -21.07 11.73
N ILE A 130 -15.27 -20.52 10.68
CA ILE A 130 -15.81 -19.38 9.93
C ILE A 130 -16.55 -19.98 8.73
N ASP A 131 -17.85 -19.74 8.66
CA ASP A 131 -18.73 -20.31 7.65
C ASP A 131 -19.66 -19.23 7.05
N GLN A 132 -20.32 -19.56 5.94
CA GLN A 132 -21.33 -18.72 5.29
C GLN A 132 -20.86 -17.27 5.06
N ILE A 133 -19.71 -17.10 4.42
CA ILE A 133 -19.23 -15.78 4.03
C ILE A 133 -20.13 -15.26 2.91
N SER A 134 -20.64 -14.04 3.05
CA SER A 134 -21.41 -13.38 2.00
C SER A 134 -21.05 -11.91 1.89
N PHE A 135 -21.13 -11.42 0.66
CA PHE A 135 -20.81 -10.06 0.28
C PHE A 135 -22.09 -9.35 -0.15
N VAL A 136 -22.42 -8.24 0.51
CA VAL A 136 -23.63 -7.46 0.23
C VAL A 136 -23.22 -6.01 -0.02
N LYS A 137 -23.51 -5.50 -1.23
CA LYS A 137 -23.42 -4.07 -1.51
C LYS A 137 -24.53 -3.35 -0.74
N SER A 138 -24.21 -2.25 -0.07
CA SER A 138 -25.22 -1.39 0.57
C SER A 138 -26.18 -0.78 -0.46
N GLU A 139 -27.38 -0.42 -0.04
CA GLU A 139 -28.37 0.24 -0.92
C GLU A 139 -27.89 1.58 -1.46
N THR A 140 -26.97 2.26 -0.76
CA THR A 140 -26.36 3.51 -1.20
C THR A 140 -25.27 3.31 -2.26
N GLY A 141 -24.79 2.07 -2.45
CA GLY A 141 -23.71 1.74 -3.40
C GLY A 141 -22.30 2.09 -2.92
N ASP A 142 -22.15 2.74 -1.77
CA ASP A 142 -20.85 3.26 -1.27
C ASP A 142 -20.21 2.37 -0.20
N GLU A 143 -20.88 1.30 0.23
CA GLU A 143 -20.37 0.38 1.25
C GLU A 143 -20.49 -1.08 0.80
N LEU A 144 -19.48 -1.87 1.17
CA LEU A 144 -19.48 -3.33 1.07
C LEU A 144 -19.59 -3.92 2.47
N ILE A 145 -20.62 -4.72 2.72
CA ILE A 145 -20.84 -5.45 3.97
C ILE A 145 -20.43 -6.90 3.76
N VAL A 146 -19.39 -7.32 4.46
CA VAL A 146 -18.90 -8.71 4.46
C VAL A 146 -19.39 -9.38 5.74
N THR A 147 -20.26 -10.38 5.62
CA THR A 147 -20.82 -11.09 6.77
C THR A 147 -20.35 -12.54 6.80
N SER A 148 -20.16 -13.09 7.99
CA SER A 148 -19.87 -14.50 8.20
C SER A 148 -20.45 -15.00 9.52
N LYS A 149 -20.75 -16.30 9.59
CA LYS A 149 -21.09 -16.98 10.84
C LYS A 149 -19.85 -17.64 11.44
N SER A 150 -19.54 -17.26 12.68
CA SER A 150 -18.55 -17.96 13.49
C SER A 150 -19.22 -18.98 14.39
N ILE A 151 -18.84 -20.25 14.24
CA ILE A 151 -19.37 -21.39 14.99
C ILE A 151 -18.29 -21.88 15.96
N GLY A 152 -18.44 -21.58 17.24
CA GLY A 152 -17.59 -22.11 18.30
C GLY A 152 -18.08 -23.48 18.74
N ASN A 153 -17.22 -24.49 18.72
CA ASN A 153 -17.52 -25.85 19.16
C ASN A 153 -16.65 -26.20 20.37
N ASN A 154 -17.27 -26.65 21.46
CA ASN A 154 -16.58 -27.22 22.61
C ASN A 154 -17.24 -28.54 23.03
N ASN A 155 -16.56 -29.66 22.77
CA ASN A 155 -17.03 -31.00 23.10
C ASN A 155 -18.42 -31.31 22.54
N GLY A 156 -18.69 -30.90 21.30
CA GLY A 156 -19.96 -31.14 20.61
C GLY A 156 -21.07 -30.14 20.94
N LYS A 157 -20.82 -29.19 21.86
CA LYS A 157 -21.72 -28.05 22.07
C LYS A 157 -21.29 -26.90 21.18
N THR A 158 -22.19 -26.42 20.34
CA THR A 158 -21.95 -25.29 19.45
C THR A 158 -22.61 -24.02 19.95
N SER A 159 -22.04 -22.88 19.57
CA SER A 159 -22.64 -21.54 19.67
C SER A 159 -22.24 -20.76 18.44
N GLU A 160 -23.11 -19.86 18.00
CA GLU A 160 -22.98 -19.14 16.74
C GLU A 160 -23.01 -17.64 16.99
N ILE A 161 -22.15 -16.90 16.30
CA ILE A 161 -22.13 -15.44 16.30
C ILE A 161 -22.04 -14.98 14.85
N THR A 162 -22.86 -14.01 14.47
CA THR A 162 -22.77 -13.39 13.15
C THR A 162 -21.84 -12.18 13.24
N ALA A 163 -20.73 -12.24 12.52
CA ALA A 163 -19.79 -11.14 12.39
C ALA A 163 -20.05 -10.40 11.07
N SER A 164 -19.96 -9.07 11.10
CA SER A 164 -20.05 -8.23 9.92
C SER A 164 -18.93 -7.20 9.90
N VAL A 165 -18.33 -6.99 8.74
CA VAL A 165 -17.34 -5.96 8.49
C VAL A 165 -17.87 -5.06 7.39
N THR A 166 -18.00 -3.77 7.67
CA THR A 166 -18.39 -2.76 6.68
C THR A 166 -17.13 -2.07 6.16
N ILE A 167 -16.95 -2.09 4.84
CA ILE A 167 -15.89 -1.39 4.12
C ILE A 167 -16.54 -0.21 3.39
N SER A 168 -16.22 1.02 3.79
CA SER A 168 -16.76 2.23 3.19
C SER A 168 -15.84 2.77 2.08
N PHE A 169 -16.45 3.05 0.94
CA PHE A 169 -15.83 3.65 -0.25
C PHE A 169 -16.16 5.14 -0.39
N ALA A 170 -16.92 5.72 0.55
CA ALA A 170 -17.39 7.11 0.48
C ALA A 170 -16.25 8.12 0.26
N ASN A 171 -15.08 7.85 0.86
CA ASN A 171 -13.86 8.65 0.73
C ASN A 171 -12.82 8.00 -0.18
N PHE A 172 -13.07 6.81 -0.72
CA PHE A 172 -12.06 6.07 -1.48
C PHE A 172 -11.83 6.68 -2.86
N ILE A 173 -12.92 7.07 -3.54
CA ILE A 173 -12.90 7.73 -4.84
C ILE A 173 -13.50 9.12 -4.68
N THR A 174 -12.67 10.13 -4.90
CA THR A 174 -13.11 11.51 -5.03
C THR A 174 -12.85 11.98 -6.45
N MET A 175 -13.84 12.63 -7.05
CA MET A 175 -13.67 13.23 -8.36
C MET A 175 -13.23 14.67 -8.18
N VAL A 176 -12.03 14.97 -8.66
CA VAL A 176 -11.57 16.35 -8.76
C VAL A 176 -12.10 16.87 -10.09
N GLN A 177 -13.20 17.63 -10.05
CA GLN A 177 -13.65 18.37 -11.21
C GLN A 177 -12.60 19.44 -11.51
N GLY A 178 -12.04 19.40 -12.71
CA GLY A 178 -11.25 20.51 -13.21
C GLY A 178 -12.11 21.76 -13.13
N ALA A 179 -11.69 22.78 -12.37
CA ALA A 179 -12.45 24.01 -12.25
C ALA A 179 -12.77 24.53 -13.66
N ASN A 180 -14.06 24.79 -13.95
CA ASN A 180 -14.55 25.26 -15.25
C ASN A 180 -13.68 26.40 -15.79
N GLN A 181 -12.68 26.08 -16.61
CA GLN A 181 -11.88 27.06 -17.32
C GLN A 181 -12.54 27.28 -18.67
N THR A 182 -12.94 28.53 -18.91
CA THR A 182 -13.18 29.10 -20.24
C THR A 182 -12.13 28.59 -21.24
N PRO A 183 -12.50 28.30 -22.51
CA PRO A 183 -11.62 27.68 -23.49
C PRO A 183 -10.53 28.67 -23.91
N SER A 184 -9.50 28.77 -23.10
CA SER A 184 -8.16 29.14 -23.49
C SER A 184 -7.35 27.85 -23.46
N PRO A 185 -6.49 27.58 -24.45
CA PRO A 185 -5.64 26.40 -24.46
C PRO A 185 -4.56 26.59 -23.39
N THR A 186 -4.91 26.42 -22.13
CA THR A 186 -3.95 26.47 -21.03
C THR A 186 -3.25 25.12 -20.96
N LEU A 187 -2.11 25.09 -21.64
CA LEU A 187 -1.12 24.03 -21.67
C LEU A 187 -0.48 23.84 -20.30
N LEU A 188 -1.19 23.23 -19.36
CA LEU A 188 -0.58 22.87 -18.09
C LEU A 188 -0.97 21.45 -17.75
N VAL A 189 0.01 20.58 -17.93
CA VAL A 189 0.18 19.45 -17.03
C VAL A 189 0.04 20.03 -15.63
N ASP A 190 -0.98 19.63 -14.87
CA ASP A 190 -0.99 19.78 -13.42
C ASP A 190 0.13 18.85 -12.91
N LEU A 191 1.36 19.33 -13.07
CA LEU A 191 2.49 18.87 -12.30
C LEU A 191 2.04 18.93 -10.85
N PRO A 192 2.36 17.92 -10.03
CA PRO A 192 1.96 17.93 -8.65
C PRO A 192 2.29 19.32 -8.09
N PRO A 193 1.30 20.05 -7.53
CA PRO A 193 1.53 21.36 -6.93
C PRO A 193 2.76 21.24 -6.05
N GLU A 194 3.61 22.28 -6.06
CA GLU A 194 4.95 22.34 -5.43
C GLU A 194 5.21 21.15 -4.52
N LEU A 195 6.19 20.28 -4.82
CA LEU A 195 6.45 19.02 -4.11
C LEU A 195 6.57 19.23 -2.58
N THR A 196 5.43 19.36 -1.89
CA THR A 196 5.35 19.65 -0.47
C THR A 196 5.12 18.32 0.20
N ILE A 197 6.21 17.76 0.68
CA ILE A 197 6.18 16.55 1.50
C ILE A 197 5.53 16.94 2.84
N THR A 198 4.30 16.50 3.05
CA THR A 198 3.62 16.66 4.33
C THR A 198 3.97 15.47 5.22
N PHE A 199 4.49 15.76 6.41
CA PHE A 199 4.83 14.73 7.38
C PHE A 199 3.63 14.46 8.29
N PRO A 200 3.22 13.20 8.45
CA PRO A 200 2.12 12.86 9.37
C PRO A 200 2.49 13.25 10.81
N SER A 201 1.55 13.89 11.51
CA SER A 201 1.71 14.33 12.90
C SER A 201 1.36 13.24 13.93
N ASN A 202 0.67 12.17 13.50
CA ASN A 202 0.13 11.11 14.34
C ASN A 202 1.07 9.92 14.57
N ILE A 203 2.33 9.98 14.11
CA ILE A 203 3.30 8.91 14.36
C ILE A 203 3.79 8.97 15.82
N ILE A 204 3.63 7.85 16.54
CA ILE A 204 3.98 7.72 17.96
C ILE A 204 5.48 7.95 18.15
N ASN A 205 5.84 8.80 19.11
CA ASN A 205 7.23 9.03 19.49
C ASN A 205 7.83 7.77 20.16
N GLY A 206 9.02 7.37 19.71
CA GLY A 206 9.81 6.32 20.34
C GLY A 206 9.66 4.96 19.68
N CYS A 207 10.57 4.63 18.77
CA CYS A 207 10.75 3.27 18.29
C CYS A 207 11.42 2.42 19.39
N THR A 208 10.81 1.28 19.76
CA THR A 208 11.43 0.31 20.66
C THR A 208 12.13 -0.77 19.84
N PHE A 209 13.42 -0.96 20.12
CA PHE A 209 14.29 -1.84 19.37
C PHE A 209 14.76 -3.00 20.24
N THR A 210 14.72 -4.22 19.68
CA THR A 210 15.46 -5.37 20.21
C THR A 210 16.87 -5.45 19.62
N ASN A 211 17.03 -5.00 18.37
CA ASN A 211 18.31 -4.87 17.67
C ASN A 211 18.43 -3.43 17.16
N GLU A 212 19.63 -2.86 17.23
CA GLU A 212 19.92 -1.52 16.72
C GLU A 212 19.53 -1.47 15.23
N PHE A 213 18.49 -0.72 14.87
CA PHE A 213 18.04 -0.43 13.49
C PHE A 213 17.21 -1.49 12.72
N ASP A 214 16.55 -2.43 13.41
CA ASP A 214 15.46 -3.21 12.79
C ASP A 214 14.10 -2.51 12.99
N TYR A 215 13.58 -1.89 11.92
CA TYR A 215 12.29 -1.21 11.91
C TYR A 215 11.14 -2.07 11.38
N SER A 216 11.37 -3.37 11.16
CA SER A 216 10.36 -4.25 10.57
C SER A 216 9.09 -4.31 11.43
N SER A 217 7.94 -4.16 10.78
CA SER A 217 6.61 -4.14 11.40
C SER A 217 6.43 -3.03 12.46
N LYS A 218 7.23 -1.95 12.41
CA LYS A 218 7.12 -0.81 13.33
C LYS A 218 6.37 0.34 12.70
N SER A 219 5.59 1.05 13.51
CA SER A 219 4.98 2.34 13.19
C SER A 219 5.38 3.36 14.26
N CYS A 220 6.44 4.15 14.01
CA CYS A 220 7.05 4.97 15.04
C CYS A 220 7.94 6.10 14.49
N ARG A 221 8.22 7.09 15.35
CA ARG A 221 9.18 8.15 15.10
C ARG A 221 10.48 7.86 15.85
N ASP A 222 11.58 7.84 15.13
CA ASP A 222 12.94 7.85 15.69
C ASP A 222 13.53 9.25 15.54
N PRO A 223 13.66 10.03 16.63
CA PRO A 223 14.16 11.41 16.57
C PRO A 223 15.68 11.47 16.34
N ARG A 224 16.38 10.33 16.35
CA ARG A 224 17.83 10.27 16.16
C ARG A 224 18.18 10.39 14.69
N ASP A 225 19.42 10.81 14.45
CA ASP A 225 20.07 10.69 13.15
C ASP A 225 20.51 9.23 12.99
N ILE A 226 20.09 8.57 11.91
CA ILE A 226 20.44 7.17 11.66
C ILE A 226 21.79 7.13 10.96
N ILE A 227 22.85 6.84 11.72
CA ILE A 227 24.22 6.76 11.18
C ILE A 227 24.69 5.32 11.34
N THR A 228 24.90 4.62 10.23
CA THR A 228 25.35 3.23 10.27
C THR A 228 26.87 3.13 10.07
N GLY A 229 27.51 2.09 10.62
CA GLY A 229 28.92 1.81 10.36
C GLY A 229 29.17 1.27 8.94
N SER A 230 30.42 1.29 8.47
CA SER A 230 30.80 0.87 7.10
C SER A 230 30.47 -0.59 6.75
N ASN A 231 30.31 -1.46 7.74
CA ASN A 231 29.95 -2.88 7.59
C ASN A 231 28.56 -3.20 8.16
N PHE A 232 27.71 -2.20 8.35
CA PHE A 232 26.41 -2.38 8.95
C PHE A 232 25.43 -3.00 7.94
N ASN A 233 24.90 -4.17 8.28
CA ASN A 233 24.02 -4.96 7.41
C ASN A 233 22.64 -5.23 8.04
N GLU A 234 22.36 -4.64 9.19
CA GLU A 234 21.16 -4.95 9.99
C GLU A 234 20.03 -3.93 9.80
N LEU A 235 20.23 -2.87 9.00
CA LEU A 235 19.20 -1.86 8.72
C LEU A 235 18.07 -2.53 7.91
N LYS A 236 16.88 -2.61 8.52
CA LYS A 236 15.72 -3.26 7.90
C LYS A 236 14.49 -2.38 7.98
N PHE A 237 13.80 -2.29 6.86
CA PHE A 237 12.48 -1.70 6.73
C PHE A 237 11.60 -2.69 5.97
N ASN A 238 10.77 -3.42 6.71
CA ASN A 238 9.79 -4.33 6.12
C ASN A 238 8.43 -4.10 6.77
N GLU A 239 7.41 -3.78 5.98
CA GLU A 239 6.04 -3.54 6.46
C GLU A 239 6.00 -2.48 7.58
N SER A 240 6.73 -1.37 7.39
CA SER A 240 6.99 -0.37 8.41
C SER A 240 6.51 1.02 8.01
N ILE A 241 6.13 1.85 8.99
CA ILE A 241 5.83 3.27 8.83
C ILE A 241 6.73 4.06 9.77
N VAL A 242 7.80 4.62 9.24
CA VAL A 242 8.86 5.19 10.09
C VAL A 242 9.09 6.65 9.74
N LYS A 243 9.21 7.49 10.78
CA LYS A 243 9.65 8.86 10.65
C LYS A 243 11.01 9.06 11.30
N LEU A 244 11.97 9.54 10.52
CA LEU A 244 13.38 9.72 10.88
C LEU A 244 13.79 11.17 10.73
N LYS A 245 14.78 11.59 11.51
CA LYS A 245 15.36 12.94 11.40
C LYS A 245 16.31 13.06 10.20
N SER A 246 17.27 12.15 10.08
CA SER A 246 18.20 12.05 8.94
C SER A 246 18.72 10.62 8.81
N MET A 247 19.35 10.30 7.68
CA MET A 247 19.91 8.96 7.43
C MET A 247 21.27 9.05 6.71
N ASP A 248 22.32 8.48 7.28
CA ASP A 248 23.63 8.22 6.66
C ASP A 248 23.94 6.72 6.75
N VAL A 249 23.73 6.01 5.64
CA VAL A 249 23.93 4.57 5.53
C VAL A 249 25.28 4.28 4.89
N ASN A 250 26.28 3.99 5.72
CA ASN A 250 27.63 3.62 5.27
C ASN A 250 27.73 2.14 4.84
N GLY A 251 26.92 1.25 5.43
CA GLY A 251 26.92 -0.20 5.20
C GLY A 251 25.98 -0.65 4.08
N ASN A 252 26.07 -1.93 3.69
CA ASN A 252 25.24 -2.46 2.62
C ASN A 252 23.82 -2.73 3.12
N MET A 253 22.81 -2.22 2.41
CA MET A 253 21.43 -2.60 2.67
C MET A 253 21.16 -3.96 2.03
N ASN A 254 21.60 -5.02 2.71
CA ASN A 254 21.38 -6.40 2.28
C ASN A 254 19.89 -6.77 2.19
N PHE A 255 19.03 -6.00 2.85
CA PHE A 255 17.59 -6.15 2.83
C PHE A 255 16.98 -4.99 2.04
N PRO A 256 16.15 -5.27 1.01
CA PRO A 256 15.42 -4.21 0.34
C PRO A 256 14.47 -3.52 1.33
N ILE A 257 14.24 -2.23 1.12
CA ILE A 257 13.14 -1.53 1.77
C ILE A 257 11.85 -2.06 1.13
N SER A 258 11.06 -2.80 1.91
CA SER A 258 9.95 -3.60 1.42
C SER A 258 8.64 -3.21 2.09
N LYS A 259 7.59 -2.96 1.29
CA LYS A 259 6.24 -2.62 1.76
C LYS A 259 6.22 -1.55 2.86
N SER A 260 7.13 -0.60 2.80
CA SER A 260 7.37 0.36 3.89
C SER A 260 7.15 1.79 3.43
N THR A 261 6.74 2.65 4.37
CA THR A 261 6.65 4.10 4.16
C THR A 261 7.62 4.78 5.12
N ILE A 262 8.63 5.43 4.57
CA ILE A 262 9.70 6.08 5.33
C ILE A 262 9.66 7.58 5.06
N TYR A 263 9.65 8.35 6.14
CA TYR A 263 9.75 9.80 6.11
C TYR A 263 11.07 10.24 6.72
N VAL A 264 11.86 11.04 6.01
CA VAL A 264 13.11 11.62 6.50
C VAL A 264 12.98 13.13 6.45
N GLU A 265 13.08 13.79 7.60
CA GLU A 265 12.90 15.24 7.72
C GLU A 265 14.01 16.02 7.00
N ASN A 266 15.27 15.57 7.12
CA ASN A 266 16.44 16.21 6.53
C ASN A 266 17.00 15.38 5.36
N ASN A 267 18.33 15.21 5.33
CA ASN A 267 19.06 14.58 4.23
C ASN A 267 19.18 13.06 4.39
N VAL A 268 19.40 12.39 3.26
CA VAL A 268 19.70 10.96 3.16
C VAL A 268 20.99 10.76 2.37
N ASP A 269 21.95 10.00 2.90
CA ASP A 269 23.15 9.56 2.17
C ASP A 269 23.22 8.03 2.18
N PHE A 270 23.21 7.45 0.99
CA PHE A 270 23.37 6.02 0.76
C PHE A 270 24.72 5.76 0.10
N LYS A 271 25.66 5.21 0.88
CA LYS A 271 27.03 4.89 0.41
C LYS A 271 27.12 3.51 -0.22
N LYS A 272 26.04 2.72 -0.19
CA LYS A 272 25.96 1.36 -0.74
C LYS A 272 24.63 1.19 -1.49
N SER A 273 24.49 0.07 -2.19
CA SER A 273 23.33 -0.24 -3.03
C SER A 273 22.04 -0.24 -2.22
N VAL A 274 20.98 0.33 -2.81
CA VAL A 274 19.65 0.38 -2.18
C VAL A 274 18.61 -0.10 -3.15
N ARG A 275 17.67 -0.91 -2.64
CA ARG A 275 16.53 -1.42 -3.39
C ARG A 275 15.23 -1.11 -2.65
N PHE A 276 14.27 -0.54 -3.36
CA PHE A 276 12.91 -0.28 -2.88
C PHE A 276 11.93 -1.21 -3.62
N THR A 277 11.06 -1.90 -2.87
CA THR A 277 10.00 -2.75 -3.40
C THR A 277 8.67 -2.48 -2.68
N GLY A 278 7.61 -2.10 -3.41
CA GLY A 278 6.32 -1.71 -2.82
C GLY A 278 6.42 -0.63 -1.74
N SER A 279 7.39 0.28 -1.83
CA SER A 279 7.74 1.19 -0.73
C SER A 279 7.73 2.65 -1.12
N ASN A 280 7.46 3.53 -0.15
CA ASN A 280 7.49 4.97 -0.31
C ASN A 280 8.61 5.56 0.54
N LEU A 281 9.48 6.37 -0.06
CA LEU A 281 10.48 7.17 0.67
C LEU A 281 10.24 8.65 0.40
N TYR A 282 10.07 9.42 1.47
CA TYR A 282 9.91 10.87 1.45
C TYR A 282 11.11 11.52 2.13
N VAL A 283 11.79 12.42 1.44
CA VAL A 283 13.00 13.12 1.92
C VAL A 283 12.80 14.63 1.84
N GLY A 284 12.79 15.29 2.99
CA GLY A 284 12.59 16.74 3.09
C GLY A 284 13.78 17.57 2.61
N GLY A 285 15.00 17.03 2.70
CA GLY A 285 16.23 17.63 2.20
C GLY A 285 16.77 16.96 0.93
N ASP A 286 18.10 16.82 0.87
CA ASP A 286 18.82 16.23 -0.25
C ASP A 286 18.98 14.72 -0.10
N ILE A 287 19.14 14.02 -1.23
CA ILE A 287 19.53 12.61 -1.26
C ILE A 287 20.84 12.43 -2.04
N ASN A 288 21.77 11.66 -1.50
CA ASN A 288 23.03 11.33 -2.15
C ASN A 288 23.22 9.81 -2.24
N PHE A 289 23.66 9.32 -3.40
CA PHE A 289 24.03 7.92 -3.63
C PHE A 289 25.53 7.80 -3.88
N SER A 290 26.36 8.22 -2.92
CA SER A 290 27.78 8.56 -3.12
C SER A 290 28.71 7.41 -3.51
N MET A 291 28.49 6.19 -2.99
CA MET A 291 29.43 5.06 -3.14
C MET A 291 28.75 3.73 -3.52
N SER A 292 27.46 3.76 -3.85
CA SER A 292 26.64 2.57 -4.09
C SER A 292 27.00 1.79 -5.35
N ASP A 293 26.51 0.55 -5.52
CA ASP A 293 26.55 -0.13 -6.83
C ASP A 293 25.32 0.24 -7.69
N GLY A 294 24.33 0.91 -7.09
CA GLY A 294 23.18 1.46 -7.78
C GLY A 294 21.97 1.69 -6.87
N LEU A 295 20.94 2.29 -7.46
CA LEU A 295 19.59 2.43 -6.91
C LEU A 295 18.64 1.60 -7.77
N THR A 296 17.83 0.76 -7.14
CA THR A 296 16.73 0.06 -7.80
C THR A 296 15.40 0.43 -7.13
N ILE A 297 14.44 0.92 -7.91
CA ILE A 297 13.08 1.20 -7.46
C ILE A 297 12.13 0.36 -8.28
N GLU A 298 11.38 -0.54 -7.63
CA GLU A 298 10.53 -1.50 -8.30
C GLU A 298 9.22 -1.78 -7.56
N ASN A 299 8.31 -2.49 -8.24
CA ASN A 299 7.05 -2.97 -7.68
C ASN A 299 6.23 -1.83 -7.05
N GLN A 300 5.90 -0.81 -7.83
CA GLN A 300 5.09 0.34 -7.40
C GLN A 300 5.72 1.13 -6.24
N SER A 301 7.05 1.25 -6.23
CA SER A 301 7.73 2.05 -5.22
C SER A 301 7.80 3.52 -5.64
N ASN A 302 7.81 4.42 -4.66
CA ASN A 302 7.85 5.85 -4.89
C ASN A 302 8.98 6.52 -4.10
N LEU A 303 9.73 7.41 -4.75
CA LEU A 303 10.75 8.25 -4.13
C LEU A 303 10.37 9.72 -4.32
N TYR A 304 10.26 10.46 -3.22
CA TYR A 304 9.97 11.89 -3.19
C TYR A 304 11.11 12.61 -2.49
N VAL A 305 11.76 13.55 -3.18
CA VAL A 305 12.88 14.33 -2.66
C VAL A 305 12.61 15.79 -2.93
N ASN A 306 12.48 16.58 -1.86
CA ASN A 306 12.25 18.01 -1.99
C ASN A 306 13.51 18.77 -2.43
N GLY A 307 14.69 18.34 -1.99
CA GLY A 307 15.98 18.92 -2.35
C GLY A 307 16.62 18.35 -3.63
N PHE A 308 17.95 18.32 -3.63
CA PHE A 308 18.78 17.82 -4.71
C PHE A 308 19.02 16.30 -4.58
N ALA A 309 19.01 15.59 -5.71
CA ALA A 309 19.30 14.16 -5.78
C ALA A 309 20.58 13.89 -6.58
N ASP A 310 21.65 13.49 -5.90
CA ASP A 310 22.93 13.10 -6.51
C ASP A 310 23.00 11.59 -6.75
N PHE A 311 22.71 11.16 -7.98
CA PHE A 311 22.81 9.76 -8.40
C PHE A 311 24.20 9.50 -9.00
N ASN A 312 25.19 9.28 -8.14
CA ASN A 312 26.56 8.96 -8.57
C ASN A 312 26.70 7.58 -9.27
N LYS A 313 25.63 6.79 -9.34
CA LYS A 313 25.61 5.35 -9.65
C LYS A 313 24.39 4.96 -10.48
N VAL A 314 24.36 3.69 -10.94
CA VAL A 314 23.30 3.20 -11.84
C VAL A 314 21.93 3.37 -11.18
N VAL A 315 20.96 3.88 -11.92
CA VAL A 315 19.57 4.01 -11.48
C VAL A 315 18.68 3.12 -12.35
N ASP A 316 17.92 2.21 -11.73
CA ASP A 316 16.95 1.34 -12.41
C ASP A 316 15.57 1.53 -11.79
N ILE A 317 14.64 2.11 -12.55
CA ILE A 317 13.25 2.39 -12.15
C ILE A 317 12.34 1.49 -12.98
N LYS A 318 11.58 0.62 -12.32
CA LYS A 318 10.71 -0.34 -13.01
C LYS A 318 9.40 -0.63 -12.29
N GLY A 319 8.47 -1.29 -12.99
CA GLY A 319 7.28 -1.88 -12.39
C GLY A 319 6.32 -0.83 -11.80
N ASN A 320 5.94 0.16 -12.60
CA ASN A 320 5.03 1.26 -12.22
C ASN A 320 5.54 2.10 -11.05
N SER A 321 6.85 2.28 -10.94
CA SER A 321 7.47 3.06 -9.87
C SER A 321 7.63 4.52 -10.28
N ASN A 322 7.70 5.41 -9.30
CA ASN A 322 7.77 6.85 -9.55
C ASN A 322 8.91 7.52 -8.77
N ILE A 323 9.61 8.45 -9.41
CA ILE A 323 10.56 9.36 -8.75
C ILE A 323 10.09 10.80 -8.97
N TYR A 324 10.04 11.57 -7.89
CA TYR A 324 9.80 13.01 -7.89
C TYR A 324 10.93 13.70 -7.12
N VAL A 325 11.70 14.53 -7.80
CA VAL A 325 12.88 15.18 -7.22
C VAL A 325 12.87 16.68 -7.52
N GLY A 326 13.32 17.48 -6.54
CA GLY A 326 13.49 18.92 -6.69
C GLY A 326 14.50 19.25 -7.78
N ASN A 327 15.70 18.69 -7.71
CA ASN A 327 16.70 18.77 -8.80
C ASN A 327 17.54 17.47 -8.79
N ALA A 328 18.25 17.15 -9.87
CA ALA A 328 18.98 15.89 -9.95
C ALA A 328 20.21 15.91 -10.87
N ASP A 329 21.22 15.12 -10.49
CA ASP A 329 22.39 14.81 -11.30
C ASP A 329 22.58 13.28 -11.42
N PHE A 330 22.53 12.76 -12.65
CA PHE A 330 22.63 11.33 -12.96
C PHE A 330 23.98 11.02 -13.58
N LYS A 331 24.96 10.63 -12.76
CA LYS A 331 26.36 10.45 -13.20
C LYS A 331 26.63 9.09 -13.85
N LYS A 332 25.66 8.18 -13.82
CA LYS A 332 25.74 6.84 -14.40
C LYS A 332 24.47 6.45 -15.14
N ASN A 333 24.50 5.27 -15.76
CA ASN A 333 23.40 4.76 -16.58
C ASN A 333 22.08 4.80 -15.81
N THR A 334 21.06 5.36 -16.46
CA THR A 334 19.71 5.46 -15.90
C THR A 334 18.74 4.69 -16.80
N SER A 335 17.99 3.76 -16.22
CA SER A 335 17.01 2.91 -16.88
C SER A 335 15.64 3.16 -16.27
N ILE A 336 14.64 3.42 -17.12
CA ILE A 336 13.28 3.71 -16.73
C ILE A 336 12.37 2.82 -17.59
N ASN A 337 11.64 1.92 -16.95
CA ASN A 337 10.84 0.89 -17.61
C ASN A 337 9.46 0.80 -17.00
N ASN A 338 8.42 1.11 -17.77
CA ASN A 338 7.05 1.22 -17.30
C ASN A 338 6.95 2.01 -15.98
N SER A 339 7.53 3.21 -15.96
CA SER A 339 7.73 4.02 -14.75
C SER A 339 7.73 5.52 -15.06
N PHE A 340 7.71 6.34 -14.01
CA PHE A 340 7.71 7.80 -14.12
C PHE A 340 8.90 8.44 -13.41
N LEU A 341 9.50 9.44 -14.06
CA LEU A 341 10.51 10.31 -13.45
C LEU A 341 10.10 11.77 -13.68
N TYR A 342 9.99 12.53 -12.59
CA TYR A 342 9.76 13.96 -12.59
C TYR A 342 10.93 14.68 -11.89
N VAL A 343 11.55 15.60 -12.62
CA VAL A 343 12.61 16.48 -12.10
C VAL A 343 12.12 17.92 -12.23
N LYS A 344 11.89 18.59 -11.11
CA LYS A 344 11.50 20.00 -11.12
C LYS A 344 12.62 20.84 -11.73
N GLY A 345 13.87 20.59 -11.35
CA GLY A 345 14.99 21.46 -11.66
C GLY A 345 14.98 22.73 -10.80
N ASN A 346 16.10 23.44 -10.78
CA ASN A 346 16.25 24.67 -10.01
C ASN A 346 16.78 25.78 -10.93
N PRO A 347 15.91 26.67 -11.43
CA PRO A 347 16.32 27.71 -12.37
C PRO A 347 17.28 28.74 -11.76
N SER A 348 17.45 28.74 -10.43
CA SER A 348 18.30 29.69 -9.71
C SER A 348 19.72 29.19 -9.42
N GLU A 349 20.00 27.90 -9.65
CA GLU A 349 21.30 27.30 -9.34
C GLU A 349 22.10 26.95 -10.60
N ASP A 350 23.42 26.97 -10.48
CA ASP A 350 24.37 26.51 -11.51
C ASP A 350 24.26 25.00 -11.80
N VAL A 351 23.45 24.27 -11.04
CA VAL A 351 23.30 22.82 -11.15
C VAL A 351 22.13 22.50 -12.07
N LYS A 352 22.45 22.20 -13.32
CA LYS A 352 21.50 21.79 -14.35
C LYS A 352 21.23 20.29 -14.29
N VAL A 353 20.03 19.90 -14.71
CA VAL A 353 19.65 18.47 -14.76
C VAL A 353 20.54 17.78 -15.78
N THR A 354 21.42 16.89 -15.31
CA THR A 354 22.46 16.30 -16.16
C THR A 354 22.37 14.78 -16.12
N PHE A 355 22.39 14.17 -17.30
CA PHE A 355 22.62 12.74 -17.47
C PHE A 355 24.00 12.56 -18.10
N HIS A 356 24.98 12.14 -17.29
CA HIS A 356 26.36 12.02 -17.75
C HIS A 356 26.61 10.75 -18.57
N GLU A 357 25.78 9.73 -18.39
CA GLU A 357 25.85 8.45 -19.12
C GLU A 357 24.51 8.12 -19.78
N THR A 358 24.37 6.89 -20.32
CA THR A 358 23.19 6.51 -21.11
C THR A 358 21.89 6.58 -20.31
N LEU A 359 20.88 7.23 -20.91
CA LEU A 359 19.50 7.24 -20.44
C LEU A 359 18.64 6.30 -21.31
N ASN A 360 17.99 5.31 -20.71
CA ASN A 360 17.11 4.36 -21.39
C ASN A 360 15.68 4.47 -20.85
N ILE A 361 14.72 4.80 -21.71
CA ILE A 361 13.32 5.03 -21.35
C ILE A 361 12.45 4.09 -22.19
N THR A 362 11.76 3.14 -21.55
CA THR A 362 11.10 2.02 -22.23
C THR A 362 9.71 1.71 -21.68
N ASN A 363 8.88 1.02 -22.47
CA ASN A 363 7.61 0.41 -22.05
C ASN A 363 6.63 1.39 -21.40
N ASN A 364 6.15 2.40 -22.13
CA ASN A 364 5.22 3.42 -21.64
C ASN A 364 5.76 4.27 -20.49
N SER A 365 7.09 4.38 -20.38
CA SER A 365 7.70 5.26 -19.39
C SER A 365 7.56 6.72 -19.78
N ARG A 366 7.57 7.57 -18.76
CA ARG A 366 7.46 9.02 -18.91
C ARG A 366 8.54 9.70 -18.09
N VAL A 367 9.30 10.59 -18.71
CA VAL A 367 10.26 11.44 -18.04
C VAL A 367 9.89 12.89 -18.29
N TYR A 368 9.83 13.68 -17.24
CA TYR A 368 9.47 15.09 -17.31
C TYR A 368 10.47 15.93 -16.55
N VAL A 369 11.10 16.88 -17.23
CA VAL A 369 12.11 17.80 -16.67
C VAL A 369 11.68 19.23 -16.92
N THR A 370 11.61 20.06 -15.87
CA THR A 370 11.07 21.43 -16.02
C THR A 370 12.13 22.51 -16.25
N ASP A 371 13.40 22.14 -16.21
CA ASP A 371 14.58 23.01 -16.39
C ASP A 371 15.43 22.56 -17.58
N ASP A 372 16.55 23.24 -17.82
CA ASP A 372 17.52 22.86 -18.84
C ASP A 372 18.13 21.49 -18.53
N THR A 373 18.28 20.68 -19.58
CA THR A 373 18.75 19.31 -19.49
C THR A 373 19.97 19.07 -20.37
N TYR A 374 21.00 18.45 -19.80
CA TYR A 374 22.24 18.09 -20.49
C TYR A 374 22.37 16.58 -20.56
N LEU A 375 22.31 16.03 -21.78
CA LEU A 375 22.44 14.61 -22.07
C LEU A 375 23.84 14.38 -22.67
N LYS A 376 24.83 14.12 -21.80
CA LYS A 376 26.25 14.01 -22.21
C LYS A 376 26.56 12.75 -23.00
N LYS A 377 25.68 11.75 -22.90
CA LYS A 377 25.73 10.51 -23.67
C LYS A 377 24.40 10.28 -24.35
N GLY A 378 24.40 9.30 -25.25
CA GLY A 378 23.23 8.99 -26.04
C GLY A 378 22.09 8.48 -25.15
N PHE A 379 20.87 8.62 -25.64
CA PHE A 379 19.69 8.08 -24.96
C PHE A 379 18.83 7.28 -25.92
N THR A 380 18.08 6.35 -25.35
CA THR A 380 17.14 5.50 -26.07
C THR A 380 15.74 5.72 -25.53
N LEU A 381 14.79 6.03 -26.40
CA LEU A 381 13.37 5.94 -26.10
C LEU A 381 12.73 4.79 -26.88
N ASN A 382 11.84 4.06 -26.22
CA ASN A 382 11.03 3.01 -26.82
C ASN A 382 9.62 3.04 -26.22
N GLN A 383 8.60 3.31 -27.03
CA GLN A 383 7.20 3.42 -26.58
C GLN A 383 7.06 4.33 -25.36
N SER A 384 7.75 5.46 -25.35
CA SER A 384 7.91 6.29 -24.16
C SER A 384 8.00 7.76 -24.51
N ILE A 385 7.84 8.63 -23.50
CA ILE A 385 7.87 10.08 -23.66
C ILE A 385 8.97 10.67 -22.79
N LEU A 386 9.82 11.51 -23.37
CA LEU A 386 10.71 12.43 -22.66
C LEU A 386 10.26 13.85 -22.97
N HIS A 387 9.86 14.60 -21.95
CA HIS A 387 9.46 15.98 -22.05
C HIS A 387 10.42 16.85 -21.23
N ILE A 388 11.05 17.82 -21.89
CA ILE A 388 11.97 18.77 -21.28
C ILE A 388 11.43 20.18 -21.56
N LYS A 389 11.26 21.00 -20.52
CA LYS A 389 10.77 22.38 -20.71
C LYS A 389 11.87 23.36 -21.12
N GLY A 390 13.07 23.17 -20.62
CA GLY A 390 14.19 24.08 -20.85
C GLY A 390 14.97 23.84 -22.14
N TYR A 391 16.14 24.45 -22.20
CA TYR A 391 17.18 24.15 -23.18
C TYR A 391 17.63 22.69 -23.06
N THR A 392 17.83 22.00 -24.18
CA THR A 392 18.29 20.61 -24.21
C THR A 392 19.55 20.49 -25.05
N ASP A 393 20.67 20.14 -24.41
CA ASP A 393 21.94 19.82 -25.07
C ASP A 393 22.11 18.30 -25.12
N VAL A 394 22.44 17.77 -26.30
CA VAL A 394 22.71 16.34 -26.47
C VAL A 394 24.07 16.14 -27.12
N ASP A 395 25.01 15.62 -26.34
CA ASP A 395 26.40 15.43 -26.75
C ASP A 395 26.63 14.17 -27.58
N ASP A 396 25.65 13.28 -27.75
CA ASP A 396 25.86 11.98 -28.40
C ASP A 396 24.57 11.47 -29.09
N ALA A 397 24.55 10.24 -29.57
CA ALA A 397 23.50 9.71 -30.43
C ALA A 397 22.13 9.58 -29.73
N ILE A 398 21.07 9.99 -30.44
CA ILE A 398 19.69 9.86 -29.98
C ILE A 398 19.04 8.68 -30.70
N ASN A 399 18.45 7.73 -29.98
CA ASN A 399 17.75 6.59 -30.57
C ASN A 399 16.27 6.60 -30.17
N LEU A 400 15.38 6.88 -31.12
CA LEU A 400 13.94 6.83 -30.92
C LEU A 400 13.33 5.61 -31.62
N ASN A 401 12.64 4.76 -30.85
CA ASN A 401 12.03 3.53 -31.30
C ASN A 401 10.53 3.47 -30.96
N ASN A 402 9.74 2.78 -31.79
CA ASN A 402 8.34 2.39 -31.58
C ASN A 402 7.50 3.42 -30.79
N ASN A 403 6.82 4.35 -31.44
CA ASN A 403 5.95 5.35 -30.81
C ASN A 403 6.64 6.21 -29.73
N ALA A 404 7.97 6.38 -29.80
CA ALA A 404 8.67 7.27 -28.88
C ALA A 404 8.45 8.74 -29.22
N LYS A 405 8.24 9.57 -28.20
CA LYS A 405 8.13 11.03 -28.37
C LYS A 405 9.17 11.75 -27.52
N LEU A 406 9.90 12.66 -28.16
CA LEU A 406 10.74 13.65 -27.48
C LEU A 406 10.10 15.02 -27.65
N CYS A 407 9.81 15.68 -26.54
CA CYS A 407 9.16 16.97 -26.48
C CYS A 407 10.09 17.97 -25.79
N VAL A 408 10.53 19.00 -26.51
CA VAL A 408 11.39 20.05 -25.97
C VAL A 408 10.69 21.42 -26.07
N ASP A 409 10.22 21.94 -24.95
CA ASP A 409 9.54 23.24 -24.84
C ASP A 409 10.51 24.44 -24.92
N GLY A 410 11.74 24.20 -25.35
CA GLY A 410 12.81 25.18 -25.48
C GLY A 410 13.60 25.02 -26.77
N VAL A 411 14.91 25.17 -26.67
CA VAL A 411 15.84 24.95 -27.79
C VAL A 411 16.38 23.53 -27.70
N PHE A 412 16.24 22.78 -28.78
CA PHE A 412 16.84 21.45 -28.93
C PHE A 412 18.16 21.55 -29.71
N ASP A 413 19.28 21.29 -29.04
CA ASP A 413 20.65 21.42 -29.56
C ASP A 413 21.44 20.09 -29.52
N PRO A 414 21.16 19.15 -30.44
CA PRO A 414 21.96 17.93 -30.57
C PRO A 414 23.26 18.17 -31.35
N LYS A 415 24.39 17.79 -30.76
CA LYS A 415 25.73 17.88 -31.38
C LYS A 415 26.02 16.74 -32.37
N HIS A 416 25.39 15.58 -32.14
CA HIS A 416 25.61 14.35 -32.90
C HIS A 416 24.36 13.89 -33.66
N ASN A 417 24.41 12.66 -34.19
CA ASN A 417 23.37 12.13 -35.06
C ASN A 417 22.11 11.78 -34.27
N VAL A 418 20.97 12.14 -34.86
CA VAL A 418 19.64 11.71 -34.42
C VAL A 418 19.22 10.50 -35.26
N ASN A 419 19.03 9.34 -34.61
CA ASN A 419 18.55 8.12 -35.22
C ASN A 419 17.08 7.89 -34.84
N ILE A 420 16.18 8.05 -35.80
CA ILE A 420 14.76 7.70 -35.65
C ILE A 420 14.54 6.38 -36.41
N ASN A 421 13.99 5.38 -35.74
CA ASN A 421 13.69 4.09 -36.36
C ASN A 421 12.73 4.27 -37.56
N LYS A 422 12.87 3.41 -38.57
CA LYS A 422 12.24 3.54 -39.90
C LYS A 422 10.71 3.40 -39.91
N ASP A 423 10.10 3.03 -38.78
CA ASP A 423 8.66 2.85 -38.69
C ASP A 423 7.87 4.18 -38.71
N ASN A 424 8.57 5.32 -38.71
CA ASN A 424 8.03 6.70 -38.73
C ASN A 424 7.06 7.01 -37.57
N SER A 425 6.99 6.13 -36.59
CA SER A 425 6.06 6.24 -35.46
C SER A 425 6.60 7.16 -34.38
N SER A 426 7.93 7.29 -34.31
CA SER A 426 8.63 8.11 -33.33
C SER A 426 8.92 9.50 -33.87
N LYS A 427 8.79 10.52 -33.02
CA LYS A 427 8.89 11.93 -33.44
C LYS A 427 9.57 12.79 -32.39
N ILE A 428 10.30 13.80 -32.86
CA ILE A 428 10.83 14.88 -32.04
C ILE A 428 10.02 16.14 -32.33
N TYR A 429 9.56 16.78 -31.27
CA TYR A 429 8.93 18.10 -31.33
C TYR A 429 9.74 19.04 -30.47
N ALA A 430 10.10 20.20 -31.01
CA ALA A 430 10.83 21.21 -30.27
C ALA A 430 10.34 22.59 -30.68
N LYS A 431 10.20 23.54 -29.75
CA LYS A 431 9.83 24.93 -30.11
C LYS A 431 10.86 25.58 -31.03
N SER A 432 12.14 25.24 -30.85
CA SER A 432 13.22 25.62 -31.77
C SER A 432 14.33 24.58 -31.76
N THR A 433 15.18 24.59 -32.79
CA THR A 433 16.35 23.70 -32.87
C THR A 433 17.50 24.36 -33.59
N THR A 434 18.72 24.03 -33.17
CA THR A 434 19.98 24.35 -33.86
C THR A 434 20.41 23.23 -34.82
N TYR A 435 19.70 22.10 -34.85
CA TYR A 435 20.08 20.91 -35.60
C TYR A 435 19.92 21.11 -37.11
N THR A 436 21.04 21.27 -37.81
CA THR A 436 21.05 21.56 -39.27
C THR A 436 21.25 20.32 -40.14
N LYS A 437 21.74 19.20 -39.59
CA LYS A 437 22.14 18.02 -40.38
C LYS A 437 20.97 17.26 -41.00
N ASN A 438 19.81 17.20 -40.31
CA ASN A 438 18.60 16.53 -40.78
C ASN A 438 17.35 17.19 -40.17
N SER A 439 17.05 18.42 -40.60
CA SER A 439 15.94 19.21 -40.05
C SER A 439 14.56 18.53 -40.19
N THR A 440 14.41 17.55 -41.07
CA THR A 440 13.16 16.79 -41.25
C THR A 440 12.78 15.93 -40.05
N TYR A 441 13.72 15.63 -39.13
CA TYR A 441 13.44 14.82 -37.94
C TYR A 441 12.87 15.61 -36.76
N VAL A 442 13.01 16.93 -36.76
CA VAL A 442 12.56 17.80 -35.67
C VAL A 442 11.40 18.64 -36.16
N ASN A 443 10.21 18.39 -35.62
CA ASN A 443 9.04 19.21 -35.90
C ASN A 443 9.06 20.46 -35.01
N THR A 444 9.22 21.62 -35.64
CA THR A 444 9.19 22.93 -34.95
C THR A 444 7.89 23.70 -35.16
N ASN A 445 6.84 23.07 -35.69
CA ASN A 445 5.53 23.69 -35.80
C ASN A 445 4.90 23.79 -34.40
N PRO A 446 4.58 25.01 -33.91
CA PRO A 446 4.00 25.17 -32.58
C PRO A 446 2.68 24.40 -32.39
N ALA A 447 1.80 24.35 -33.39
CA ALA A 447 0.53 23.65 -33.28
C ALA A 447 0.71 22.13 -33.18
N ASP A 448 1.70 21.56 -33.87
CA ASP A 448 2.02 20.14 -33.74
C ASP A 448 2.66 19.83 -32.39
N PHE A 449 3.53 20.72 -31.89
CA PHE A 449 4.05 20.63 -30.53
C PHE A 449 2.90 20.64 -29.51
N GLU A 450 1.99 21.61 -29.57
CA GLU A 450 0.86 21.64 -28.65
C GLU A 450 -0.05 20.42 -28.83
N LYS A 451 -0.24 19.90 -30.03
CA LYS A 451 -1.07 18.70 -30.21
C LYS A 451 -0.44 17.43 -29.62
N GLU A 452 0.87 17.27 -29.77
CA GLU A 452 1.54 15.99 -29.57
C GLU A 452 2.35 15.94 -28.27
N CYS A 453 2.76 17.11 -27.78
CA CYS A 453 3.60 17.33 -26.62
C CYS A 453 2.93 18.12 -25.51
N SER A 454 1.75 18.72 -25.75
CA SER A 454 0.83 18.85 -24.62
C SER A 454 0.65 17.45 -24.09
N CYS A 455 1.21 17.18 -22.92
CA CYS A 455 0.54 16.21 -22.09
C CYS A 455 -0.80 16.89 -21.83
N ASN A 456 -1.77 16.64 -22.71
CA ASN A 456 -3.14 16.61 -22.27
C ASN A 456 -3.03 15.69 -21.05
N ALA A 457 -3.04 16.28 -19.85
CA ALA A 457 -3.69 15.61 -18.75
C ALA A 457 -4.95 15.03 -19.39
N PRO A 458 -5.17 13.70 -19.30
CA PRO A 458 -6.27 13.03 -19.99
C PRO A 458 -7.44 13.99 -19.97
N SER A 459 -7.83 14.48 -21.16
CA SER A 459 -8.61 15.72 -21.30
C SER A 459 -9.67 15.71 -20.22
N SER A 460 -9.59 16.72 -19.35
CA SER A 460 -10.50 16.91 -18.22
C SER A 460 -11.91 16.60 -18.71
N ASP A 461 -12.70 15.88 -17.92
CA ASP A 461 -13.28 16.62 -16.81
C ASP A 461 -13.20 15.99 -15.43
N GLN A 462 -12.67 14.77 -15.25
CA GLN A 462 -12.62 14.15 -13.92
C GLN A 462 -11.38 13.26 -13.73
N THR A 463 -10.43 13.70 -12.90
CA THR A 463 -9.36 12.83 -12.38
C THR A 463 -9.82 12.18 -11.08
N ILE A 464 -9.60 10.86 -10.96
CA ILE A 464 -9.85 10.13 -9.72
C ILE A 464 -8.74 10.51 -8.74
N SER A 465 -9.12 11.08 -7.61
CA SER A 465 -8.25 11.23 -6.45
C SER A 465 -8.60 10.15 -5.43
N TRP A 466 -7.59 9.39 -5.05
CA TRP A 466 -7.70 8.27 -4.13
C TRP A 466 -7.66 8.74 -2.68
N GLY A 467 -8.69 8.44 -1.90
CA GLY A 467 -8.65 8.58 -0.45
C GLY A 467 -8.44 7.25 0.27
N THR A 468 -8.83 7.23 1.54
CA THR A 468 -8.72 6.05 2.42
C THR A 468 -10.03 5.27 2.45
N MET A 469 -9.93 3.94 2.55
CA MET A 469 -11.10 3.11 2.89
C MET A 469 -11.23 3.03 4.41
N ASP A 470 -12.44 3.29 4.91
CA ASP A 470 -12.76 3.12 6.31
C ASP A 470 -13.37 1.74 6.53
N ILE A 471 -12.71 0.91 7.34
CA ILE A 471 -13.14 -0.46 7.64
C ILE A 471 -13.62 -0.50 9.09
N SER A 472 -14.93 -0.71 9.28
CA SER A 472 -15.58 -0.73 10.59
C SER A 472 -16.21 -2.10 10.89
N PRO A 473 -15.80 -2.79 11.97
CA PRO A 473 -16.44 -4.03 12.39
C PRO A 473 -17.77 -3.78 13.12
N LYS A 474 -18.70 -4.73 13.03
CA LYS A 474 -19.92 -4.80 13.83
C LYS A 474 -20.25 -6.25 14.16
N PHE A 475 -20.57 -6.50 15.43
CA PHE A 475 -20.97 -7.82 15.93
C PHE A 475 -22.47 -7.80 16.24
N ASP A 476 -23.18 -8.81 15.73
CA ASP A 476 -24.57 -9.08 16.13
C ASP A 476 -24.61 -10.37 16.95
N TYR A 477 -24.97 -10.22 18.22
CA TYR A 477 -25.06 -11.31 19.16
C TYR A 477 -26.50 -11.86 19.14
N SER A 478 -26.73 -12.87 18.29
CA SER A 478 -27.96 -13.66 18.35
C SER A 478 -27.80 -14.78 19.37
N TYR A 479 -28.39 -14.64 20.55
CA TYR A 479 -28.33 -15.63 21.64
C TYR A 479 -29.39 -16.72 21.58
#